data_AF-A0A8W8LCM9-F1
#
_entry.id   AF-A0A8W8LCM9-F1
#
_cell.length_a   1.000
_cell.length_b   1.000
_cell.length_c   1.000
_cell.angle_alpha   90.00
_cell.angle_beta   90.00
_cell.angle_gamma   90.00
#
_symmetry.space_group_name_H-M   'P 1'
#
loop_
_entity.id
_entity.type
_entity.pdbx_description
1 polymer ?
#
loop_
_entity_poly.entity_id
_entity_poly.type
_entity_poly.pdbx_seq_one_letter_code
_entity_poly.pdbx_strand_id
1 'polypeptide(L)'
;MLSSEKVGLGKCDVQTLTNENKTSYMLVIRNISEVDAGEYYCSLTPEGQTSYICDQKTGILYVNETLYCQGTDCPSSSGPQMEHFMAFLTLFLLCLKHCIT
;
A
#
# COMPACT_ATOMS: atom_id res chain seq x y z
N MET A 1 9.52 -17.99 -21.83
CA MET A 1 10.54 -17.60 -20.83
C MET A 1 10.19 -16.20 -20.36
N LEU A 2 9.71 -16.01 -19.13
CA LEU A 2 9.46 -14.68 -18.57
C LEU A 2 10.81 -14.09 -18.13
N SER A 3 11.33 -13.11 -18.87
CA SER A 3 12.46 -12.30 -18.43
C SER A 3 11.92 -11.14 -17.62
N SER A 4 11.98 -11.25 -16.29
CA SER A 4 11.65 -10.15 -15.38
C SER A 4 12.95 -9.46 -15.01
N GLU A 5 13.29 -8.41 -15.75
CA GLU A 5 14.45 -7.57 -15.46
C GLU A 5 14.13 -6.70 -14.25
N LYS A 6 14.48 -7.20 -13.05
CA LYS A 6 14.38 -6.43 -11.80
C LYS A 6 15.40 -5.30 -11.81
N VAL A 7 15.03 -4.15 -12.36
CA VAL A 7 15.73 -2.89 -12.09
C VAL A 7 15.32 -2.44 -10.68
N GLY A 8 16.03 -2.97 -9.68
CA GLY A 8 15.72 -2.76 -8.27
C GLY A 8 16.02 -1.34 -7.79
N LEU A 9 15.07 -0.43 -7.96
CA LEU A 9 14.95 0.80 -7.19
C LEU A 9 14.28 0.44 -5.86
N GLY A 10 14.99 -0.05 -4.83
CA GLY A 10 14.43 -0.80 -3.67
C GLY A 10 13.00 -0.50 -3.12
N LYS A 11 12.46 0.71 -3.26
CA LYS A 11 11.06 1.09 -2.93
C LYS A 11 10.04 0.87 -4.07
N CYS A 12 10.47 0.96 -5.32
CA CYS A 12 9.67 0.88 -6.53
C CYS A 12 10.10 -0.30 -7.42
N ASP A 13 9.16 -0.83 -8.18
CA ASP A 13 9.38 -1.92 -9.12
C ASP A 13 8.56 -1.65 -10.38
N VAL A 14 9.08 -2.03 -11.54
CA VAL A 14 8.32 -1.92 -12.79
C VAL A 14 8.00 -3.33 -13.24
N GLN A 15 6.71 -3.64 -13.28
CA GLN A 15 6.22 -4.91 -13.79
C GLN A 15 5.77 -4.74 -15.24
N THR A 16 6.16 -5.71 -16.07
CA THR A 16 5.80 -5.75 -17.49
C THR A 16 4.85 -6.91 -17.72
N LEU A 17 3.68 -6.62 -18.29
CA LEU A 17 2.70 -7.61 -18.72
C LEU A 17 2.56 -7.56 -20.24
N THR A 18 3.00 -8.62 -20.91
CA THR A 18 2.91 -8.77 -22.37
C THR A 18 1.86 -9.81 -22.73
N ASN A 19 0.84 -9.41 -23.50
CA ASN A 19 -0.17 -10.28 -24.07
C ASN A 19 -0.20 -10.07 -25.59
N GLU A 20 0.13 -11.11 -26.36
CA GLU A 20 0.14 -11.17 -27.84
C GLU A 20 0.72 -9.93 -28.54
N ASN A 21 -0.04 -8.84 -28.66
CA ASN A 21 0.32 -7.60 -29.33
C ASN A 21 0.32 -6.35 -28.42
N LYS A 22 0.15 -6.51 -27.11
CA LYS A 22 0.07 -5.42 -26.14
C LYS A 22 1.03 -5.66 -24.98
N THR A 23 1.86 -4.66 -24.71
CA THR A 23 2.67 -4.59 -23.50
C THR A 23 2.12 -3.51 -22.59
N SER A 24 1.95 -3.84 -21.32
CA SER A 24 1.54 -2.91 -20.27
C SER A 24 2.63 -2.84 -19.22
N TYR A 25 2.97 -1.63 -18.79
CA TYR A 25 3.97 -1.37 -17.75
C TYR A 25 3.25 -0.84 -16.51
N MET A 26 3.59 -1.41 -15.36
CA MET A 26 2.97 -1.07 -14.08
C MET A 26 4.06 -0.68 -13.08
N LEU A 27 4.00 0.56 -12.60
CA LEU A 27 4.82 1.02 -11.48
C LEU A 27 4.21 0.54 -10.17
N VAL A 28 4.95 -0.25 -9.42
CA VAL A 28 4.57 -0.75 -8.09
C VAL A 28 5.42 -0.05 -7.05
N ILE A 29 4.79 0.78 -6.21
CA ILE A 29 5.43 1.50 -5.11
C ILE A 29 5.07 0.78 -3.81
N ARG A 30 6.06 0.37 -3.02
CA ARG A 30 5.85 -0.30 -1.73
C ARG A 30 6.17 0.65 -0.58
N ASN A 31 5.50 0.46 0.56
CA ASN A 31 5.66 1.30 1.76
C ASN A 31 5.49 2.79 1.44
N ILE A 32 4.33 3.12 0.89
CA ILE A 32 4.00 4.50 0.49
C ILE A 32 3.87 5.41 1.71
N SER A 33 4.26 6.67 1.55
CA SER A 33 4.23 7.74 2.55
C SER A 33 3.82 9.05 1.91
N GLU A 34 3.51 10.08 2.69
CA GLU A 34 3.02 11.36 2.16
C GLU A 34 3.98 12.00 1.15
N VAL A 35 5.29 11.76 1.29
CA VAL A 35 6.31 12.29 0.38
C VAL A 35 6.28 11.65 -1.02
N ASP A 36 5.54 10.54 -1.19
CA ASP A 36 5.34 9.88 -2.48
C ASP A 36 4.11 10.41 -3.23
N ALA A 37 3.30 11.26 -2.58
CA ALA A 37 2.16 11.89 -3.22
C ALA A 37 2.65 12.86 -4.31
N GLY A 38 1.91 12.93 -5.41
CA GLY A 38 2.27 13.80 -6.52
C GLY A 38 1.76 13.33 -7.87
N GLU A 39 2.29 13.98 -8.89
CA GLU A 39 1.96 13.72 -10.29
C GLU A 39 2.96 12.71 -10.88
N TYR A 40 2.42 11.61 -11.39
CA TYR A 40 3.19 10.54 -12.01
C TYR A 40 2.97 10.54 -13.52
N TYR A 41 4.06 10.40 -14.26
CA TYR A 41 4.06 10.38 -15.72
C TYR A 41 4.53 9.02 -16.24
N CYS A 42 3.77 8.44 -17.16
CA CYS A 42 4.22 7.30 -17.93
C CYS A 42 4.89 7.78 -19.23
N SER A 43 6.14 7.38 -19.45
CA SER A 43 6.87 7.64 -20.69
C SER A 43 7.53 6.35 -21.19
N LEU A 44 7.54 6.16 -22.50
CA LEU A 44 8.18 5.03 -23.17
C LEU A 44 9.28 5.58 -24.06
N THR A 45 10.50 5.08 -23.87
CA THR A 45 11.64 5.42 -24.72
C THR A 45 12.11 4.15 -25.43
N PRO A 46 11.98 4.05 -26.76
CA PRO A 46 12.53 2.96 -27.53
C PRO A 46 14.05 2.86 -27.32
N GLU A 47 14.56 1.64 -27.32
CA GLU A 47 15.98 1.37 -27.16
C GLU A 47 16.79 2.13 -28.22
N GLY A 48 17.83 2.87 -27.79
CA GLY A 48 18.67 3.68 -28.69
C GLY A 48 18.12 5.06 -29.07
N GLN A 49 16.91 5.44 -28.63
CA GLN A 49 16.42 6.82 -28.70
C GLN A 49 16.58 7.50 -27.34
N THR A 50 16.91 8.79 -27.33
CA THR A 50 17.04 9.58 -26.10
C THR A 50 15.73 10.19 -25.64
N SER A 51 14.74 10.26 -26.52
CA SER A 51 13.42 10.80 -26.20
C SER A 51 12.42 10.35 -27.25
N TYR A 52 11.36 9.68 -26.80
CA TYR A 52 10.16 9.46 -27.61
C TYR A 52 8.99 10.06 -26.84
N ILE A 53 8.30 11.01 -27.46
CA ILE A 53 7.11 11.64 -26.89
C ILE A 53 5.94 10.68 -27.15
N CYS A 54 5.82 9.66 -26.31
CA CYS A 54 4.56 8.93 -26.21
C CYS A 54 3.53 9.88 -25.60
N ASP A 55 2.25 9.77 -25.98
CA ASP A 55 1.16 10.51 -25.31
C ASP A 55 1.31 10.35 -23.79
N GLN A 56 1.69 11.43 -23.12
CA GLN A 56 1.94 11.39 -21.68
C GLN A 56 0.61 11.11 -20.98
N LYS A 57 0.55 9.97 -20.31
CA LYS A 57 -0.56 9.67 -19.41
C LYS A 57 -0.13 10.04 -18.01
N THR A 58 -0.85 11.01 -17.47
CA THR A 58 -0.64 11.53 -16.12
C THR A 58 -1.62 10.90 -15.16
N GLY A 59 -1.16 10.55 -13.96
CA GLY A 59 -2.00 10.21 -12.82
C GLY A 59 -1.59 11.00 -11.58
N ILE A 60 -2.57 11.38 -10.76
CA ILE A 60 -2.30 12.01 -9.45
C ILE A 60 -2.45 10.93 -8.38
N LEU A 61 -1.42 10.78 -7.56
CA LEU A 61 -1.40 9.91 -6.40
C LEU A 61 -1.60 10.76 -5.14
N TYR A 62 -2.70 10.49 -4.44
CA TYR A 62 -2.95 11.05 -3.12
C TYR A 62 -2.57 10.02 -2.07
N VAL A 63 -1.82 10.46 -1.06
CA VAL A 63 -1.42 9.62 0.07
C VAL A 63 -1.79 10.35 1.33
N ASN A 64 -2.50 9.68 2.22
CA ASN A 64 -2.84 10.17 3.55
C ASN A 64 -2.30 9.18 4.60
N GLU A 65 -1.73 9.71 5.68
CA GLU A 65 -1.46 8.89 6.84
C GLU A 65 -2.77 8.37 7.43
N THR A 66 -2.84 7.05 7.58
CA THR A 66 -3.95 6.39 8.25
C THR A 66 -3.40 5.67 9.47
N LEU A 67 -4.08 5.84 10.61
CA LEU A 67 -3.73 5.17 11.87
C LEU A 67 -3.91 3.64 11.82
N TYR A 68 -4.62 3.15 10.79
CA TYR A 68 -4.97 1.75 10.63
C TYR A 68 -4.56 1.28 9.24
N CYS A 69 -3.97 0.08 9.18
CA CYS A 69 -3.70 -0.58 7.91
C CYS A 69 -5.00 -0.71 7.09
N GLN A 70 -4.95 -0.33 5.81
CA GLN A 70 -6.07 -0.46 4.87
C GLN A 70 -5.68 -1.42 3.74
N GLY A 71 -6.48 -2.46 3.49
CA GLY A 71 -6.26 -3.41 2.40
C GLY A 71 -6.51 -4.88 2.77
N THR A 72 -6.52 -5.74 1.75
CA THR A 72 -6.74 -7.20 1.90
C THR A 72 -5.56 -7.91 2.56
N ASP A 73 -4.39 -7.29 2.54
CA ASP A 73 -3.14 -7.85 3.09
C ASP A 73 -2.86 -7.38 4.52
N CYS A 74 -3.77 -6.60 5.11
CA CYS A 74 -3.63 -6.18 6.49
C CYS A 74 -3.80 -7.39 7.42
N PRO A 75 -2.89 -7.60 8.38
CA PRO A 75 -3.09 -8.64 9.39
C PRO A 75 -4.37 -8.32 10.16
N SER A 76 -5.28 -9.29 10.26
CA SER A 76 -6.61 -9.17 10.88
C SER A 76 -6.60 -8.82 12.38
N SER A 77 -5.45 -8.43 12.92
CA SER A 77 -5.17 -8.25 14.34
C SER A 77 -4.44 -6.92 14.57
N SER A 78 -5.18 -5.81 14.57
CA SER A 78 -4.83 -4.62 15.35
C SER A 78 -6.00 -3.62 15.42
N GLY A 79 -7.19 -4.11 15.78
CA GLY A 79 -8.10 -3.27 16.57
C GLY A 79 -7.58 -3.19 18.01
N PRO A 80 -7.81 -2.11 18.78
CA PRO A 80 -7.47 -2.09 20.19
C PRO A 80 -8.14 -3.30 20.86
N GLN A 81 -7.36 -4.15 21.53
CA GLN A 81 -7.85 -5.33 22.25
C GLN A 81 -8.86 -4.90 23.33
N MET A 82 -10.14 -4.88 22.97
CA MET A 82 -11.25 -4.60 23.89
C MET A 82 -11.46 -5.73 24.91
N GLU A 83 -10.78 -6.87 24.75
CA GLU A 83 -10.79 -8.02 25.66
C GLU A 83 -10.30 -7.66 27.07
N HIS A 84 -9.21 -6.87 27.17
CA HIS A 84 -8.70 -6.44 28.48
C HIS A 84 -9.64 -5.46 29.18
N PHE A 85 -10.29 -4.55 28.44
CA PHE A 85 -11.22 -3.57 29.01
C PHE A 85 -12.46 -4.24 29.63
N MET A 86 -12.98 -5.29 28.99
CA MET A 86 -14.11 -6.06 29.52
C MET A 86 -13.73 -6.88 30.77
N ALA A 87 -12.50 -7.40 30.85
CA ALA A 87 -12.00 -8.07 32.05
C ALA A 87 -11.89 -7.12 33.26
N PHE A 88 -11.40 -5.89 33.04
CA PHE A 88 -11.33 -4.89 34.11
C PHE A 88 -12.72 -4.42 34.57
N LEU A 89 -13.65 -4.21 33.64
CA LEU A 89 -15.02 -3.81 33.97
C LEU A 89 -15.75 -4.90 34.78
N THR A 90 -15.59 -6.17 34.40
CA THR A 90 -16.19 -7.29 35.13
C THR A 90 -15.61 -7.47 36.53
N LEU A 91 -14.29 -7.32 36.71
CA LEU A 91 -13.66 -7.34 38.03
C LEU A 91 -14.12 -6.15 38.89
N PHE A 92 -14.18 -4.94 38.31
CA PHE A 92 -14.64 -3.74 39.01
C PHE A 92 -16.10 -3.87 39.48
N LEU A 93 -16.99 -4.41 38.64
CA LEU A 93 -18.38 -4.67 38.99
C LEU A 93 -18.51 -5.78 40.05
N LEU A 94 -17.67 -6.81 40.02
CA LEU A 94 -17.62 -7.84 41.07
C LEU A 94 -17.14 -7.28 42.41
N CYS A 95 -16.15 -6.38 42.41
CA CYS A 95 -15.69 -5.67 43.60
C CYS A 95 -16.77 -4.75 44.18
N LEU A 96 -17.47 -3.98 43.34
CA LEU A 96 -18.59 -3.15 43.77
C LEU A 96 -19.71 -3.99 44.39
N LYS A 97 -20.00 -5.17 43.81
CA LYS A 97 -21.02 -6.09 44.32
C LYS A 97 -20.65 -6.70 45.67
N HIS A 98 -19.36 -6.97 45.93
CA HIS A 98 -18.87 -7.41 47.24
C HIS A 98 -18.80 -6.30 48.29
N CYS A 99 -18.70 -5.03 47.89
CA CYS A 99 -18.63 -3.90 48.82
C CYS A 99 -20.02 -3.47 49.37
N ILE A 100 -21.11 -3.94 48.76
CA ILE A 100 -22.50 -3.56 49.10
C ILE A 100 -23.23 -4.68 49.88
N THR A 101 -22.57 -5.82 50.14
CA THR A 101 -23.05 -6.88 51.06
C THR A 101 -22.27 -6.82 52.37
#